data_AF-A0A8T5XM96-F1
#
_entry.id   AF-A0A8T5XM96-F1
#
_cell.length_a   1.000
_cell.length_b   1.000
_cell.length_c   1.000
_cell.angle_alpha   90.00
_cell.angle_beta   90.00
_cell.angle_gamma   90.00
#
_symmetry.space_group_name_H-M   'P 1'
#
loop_
_entity.id
_entity.type
_entity.pdbx_description
1 polymer ?
#
loop_
_entity_poly.entity_id
_entity_poly.type
_entity_poly.pdbx_seq_one_letter_code
_entity_poly.pdbx_strand_id
1 'polypeptide(L)'
;MTKENMEFNFDKAVYRVPVMILTGEREKEVVKKSAEKTANYIKDSKYYIVEGAGHGIPYEKPEVFNKLLLKFISDSIITDSQGFIVKQG
;
A
#
# COMPACT_ATOMS: atom_id res chain seq x y z
N MET A 1 -22.77 -4.02 4.51
CA MET A 1 -21.64 -4.89 4.10
C MET A 1 -22.20 -5.94 3.15
N THR A 2 -21.63 -6.07 1.96
CA THR A 2 -22.08 -7.06 0.95
C THR A 2 -21.65 -8.47 1.35
N LYS A 3 -22.36 -9.50 0.85
CA LYS A 3 -22.11 -10.92 1.14
C LYS A 3 -20.70 -11.35 0.69
N GLU A 4 -20.23 -10.86 -0.45
CA GLU A 4 -18.86 -11.07 -0.95
C GLU A 4 -17.77 -10.63 0.04
N ASN A 5 -17.93 -9.48 0.70
CA ASN A 5 -16.94 -8.97 1.66
C ASN A 5 -16.80 -9.86 2.90
N MET A 6 -17.81 -10.70 3.19
CA MET A 6 -17.80 -11.66 4.30
C MET A 6 -17.25 -13.03 3.91
N GLU A 7 -17.20 -13.34 2.61
CA GLU A 7 -16.76 -14.64 2.08
C GLU A 7 -15.29 -14.66 1.63
N PHE A 8 -14.58 -13.52 1.72
CA PHE A 8 -13.17 -13.45 1.34
C PHE A 8 -12.32 -14.34 2.26
N ASN A 9 -11.81 -15.44 1.69
CA ASN A 9 -10.89 -16.35 2.36
C ASN A 9 -9.49 -16.20 1.76
N PHE A 10 -8.56 -15.73 2.59
CA PHE A 10 -7.18 -15.55 2.23
C PHE A 10 -6.46 -16.88 1.86
N ASP A 11 -6.93 -18.04 2.32
CA ASP A 11 -6.33 -19.36 2.07
C ASP A 11 -6.40 -19.80 0.60
N LYS A 12 -7.17 -19.09 -0.24
CA LYS A 12 -7.32 -19.38 -1.67
C LYS A 12 -6.48 -18.49 -2.59
N ALA A 13 -5.85 -17.45 -2.07
CA ALA A 13 -5.11 -16.47 -2.86
C ALA A 13 -3.62 -16.50 -2.52
N VAL A 14 -2.86 -17.38 -3.17
CA VAL A 14 -1.41 -17.45 -3.01
C VAL A 14 -0.73 -17.61 -4.36
N TYR A 15 -0.45 -16.48 -5.01
CA TYR A 15 0.68 -16.37 -5.93
C TYR A 15 1.65 -15.33 -5.36
N ARG A 16 2.96 -15.54 -5.58
CA ARG A 16 4.04 -14.65 -5.11
C ARG A 16 4.09 -13.38 -5.97
N VAL A 17 3.06 -12.55 -5.88
CA VAL A 17 3.06 -11.22 -6.49
C VAL A 17 3.47 -10.19 -5.45
N PRO A 18 4.35 -9.23 -5.78
CA PRO A 18 4.60 -8.09 -4.90
C PRO A 18 3.30 -7.36 -4.61
N VAL A 19 3.07 -6.97 -3.35
CA VAL A 19 1.88 -6.22 -2.94
C VAL A 19 2.29 -4.98 -2.15
N MET A 20 1.71 -3.84 -2.52
CA MET A 20 1.79 -2.60 -1.75
C MET A 20 0.41 -2.25 -1.21
N ILE A 21 0.33 -2.01 0.09
CA ILE A 21 -0.89 -1.65 0.82
C ILE A 21 -0.73 -0.22 1.32
N LEU A 22 -1.70 0.63 1.03
CA LEU A 22 -1.73 2.03 1.46
C LEU A 22 -2.97 2.30 2.31
N THR A 23 -2.83 3.10 3.35
CA THR A 23 -3.97 3.60 4.14
C THR A 23 -3.73 5.04 4.57
N GLY A 24 -4.75 5.88 4.52
CA GLY A 24 -4.64 7.26 4.97
C GLY A 24 -4.62 7.37 6.49
N GLU A 25 -3.85 8.30 7.05
CA GLU A 25 -3.86 8.57 8.49
C GLU A 25 -5.25 8.98 9.01
N ARG A 26 -6.04 9.70 8.22
CA ARG A 26 -7.40 10.13 8.60
C ARG A 26 -8.46 9.05 8.43
N GLU A 27 -8.10 7.87 7.92
CA GLU A 27 -9.01 6.75 7.84
C GLU A 27 -9.48 6.27 9.21
N LYS A 28 -10.65 5.64 9.24
CA LYS A 28 -11.17 5.03 10.45
C LYS A 28 -10.23 3.93 10.95
N GLU A 29 -10.15 3.78 12.27
CA GLU A 29 -9.29 2.78 12.91
C GLU A 29 -9.54 1.35 12.42
N VAL A 30 -10.79 1.01 12.12
CA VAL A 30 -11.16 -0.29 11.54
C VAL A 30 -10.51 -0.54 10.17
N VAL A 31 -10.32 0.50 9.36
CA VAL A 31 -9.68 0.41 8.04
C VAL A 31 -8.18 0.19 8.23
N LYS A 32 -7.53 0.95 9.12
CA LYS A 32 -6.11 0.77 9.46
C LYS A 32 -5.81 -0.64 9.95
N LYS A 33 -6.63 -1.15 10.88
CA LYS A 33 -6.52 -2.54 11.38
C LYS A 33 -6.75 -3.58 10.28
N SER A 34 -7.67 -3.33 9.35
CA SER A 34 -7.89 -4.23 8.22
C SER A 34 -6.69 -4.25 7.27
N ALA A 35 -6.09 -3.09 7.00
CA ALA A 35 -4.89 -2.98 6.17
C ALA A 35 -3.68 -3.67 6.82
N GLU A 36 -3.48 -3.47 8.13
CA GLU A 36 -2.45 -4.15 8.92
C GLU A 36 -2.65 -5.67 8.92
N LYS A 37 -3.88 -6.16 9.14
CA LYS A 37 -4.20 -7.59 9.06
C LYS A 37 -3.87 -8.16 7.68
N THR A 38 -4.14 -7.40 6.63
CA THR A 38 -3.83 -7.79 5.24
C THR A 38 -2.32 -7.88 5.01
N ALA A 39 -1.56 -6.91 5.53
CA ALA A 39 -0.10 -6.90 5.45
C ALA A 39 0.54 -8.09 6.18
N ASN A 40 0.01 -8.44 7.35
CA ASN A 40 0.47 -9.60 8.12
C ASN A 40 0.16 -10.95 7.44
N TYR A 41 -0.89 -11.01 6.62
CA TYR A 41 -1.23 -12.22 5.88
C TYR A 41 -0.40 -12.37 4.60
N ILE A 42 -0.26 -11.29 3.81
CA ILE A 42 0.43 -11.33 2.53
C ILE A 42 1.94 -11.23 2.77
N LYS A 43 2.63 -12.37 2.63
CA LYS A 43 4.10 -12.45 2.70
C LYS A 43 4.74 -11.49 1.70
N ASP A 44 5.82 -10.84 2.10
CA ASP A 44 6.60 -9.88 1.32
C ASP A 44 5.81 -8.63 0.85
N SER A 45 4.67 -8.35 1.47
CA SER A 45 3.93 -7.10 1.23
C SER A 45 4.62 -5.90 1.88
N LYS A 46 4.41 -4.72 1.30
CA LYS A 46 4.84 -3.43 1.85
C LYS A 46 3.62 -2.63 2.27
N TYR A 47 3.55 -2.26 3.54
CA TYR A 47 2.44 -1.48 4.10
C TYR A 47 2.88 -0.09 4.52
N TYR A 48 2.11 0.94 4.13
CA TYR A 48 2.36 2.32 4.49
C TYR A 48 1.08 3.03 4.96
N ILE A 49 1.22 3.85 6.00
CA ILE A 49 0.20 4.84 6.39
C ILE A 49 0.65 6.19 5.84
N VAL A 50 -0.21 6.87 5.08
CA VAL A 50 0.08 8.18 4.48
C VAL A 50 -0.46 9.29 5.36
N GLU A 51 0.46 10.04 5.98
CA GLU A 51 0.16 11.18 6.85
C GLU A 51 -0.68 12.24 6.13
N GLY A 52 -1.70 12.74 6.83
CA GLY A 52 -2.58 13.76 6.29
C GLY A 52 -3.36 13.35 5.04
N ALA A 53 -3.56 12.05 4.78
CA ALA A 53 -4.45 11.54 3.73
C ALA A 53 -5.65 10.79 4.32
N GLY A 54 -6.78 10.80 3.61
CA GLY A 54 -7.92 9.92 3.81
C GLY A 54 -7.93 8.77 2.80
N HIS A 55 -9.10 8.51 2.22
CA HIS A 55 -9.31 7.41 1.29
C HIS A 55 -8.62 7.62 -0.07
N GLY A 56 -8.60 8.87 -0.53
CA GLY A 56 -8.19 9.24 -1.88
C GLY A 56 -6.70 9.54 -2.00
N ILE A 57 -5.82 8.69 -1.47
CA ILE A 57 -4.36 8.94 -1.40
C ILE A 57 -3.75 9.47 -2.73
N PRO A 58 -4.05 8.89 -3.92
CA PRO A 58 -3.50 9.39 -5.18
C PRO A 58 -3.92 10.83 -5.52
N TYR A 59 -5.08 11.28 -5.03
CA TYR A 59 -5.61 12.62 -5.25
C TYR A 59 -5.18 13.61 -4.16
N GLU A 60 -5.15 13.16 -2.90
CA GLU A 60 -4.85 14.02 -1.75
C GLU A 60 -3.35 14.24 -1.55
N LYS A 61 -2.53 13.25 -1.90
CA LYS A 61 -1.07 13.25 -1.74
C LYS A 61 -0.38 12.68 -2.99
N PRO A 62 -0.58 13.28 -4.18
CA PRO A 62 -0.09 12.73 -5.44
C PRO A 62 1.43 12.53 -5.46
N GLU A 63 2.21 13.43 -4.86
CA GLU A 63 3.66 13.32 -4.80
C GLU A 63 4.12 12.13 -3.95
N VAL A 64 3.48 11.93 -2.80
CA VAL A 64 3.78 10.81 -1.90
C VAL A 64 3.38 9.50 -2.56
N PHE A 65 2.18 9.45 -3.14
CA PHE A 65 1.69 8.28 -3.87
C PHE A 65 2.63 7.89 -5.02
N ASN A 66 2.98 8.84 -5.90
CA ASN A 66 3.86 8.59 -7.03
C ASN A 66 5.24 8.10 -6.60
N LYS A 67 5.82 8.69 -5.55
CA LYS A 67 7.10 8.24 -5.00
C LYS A 67 7.04 6.81 -4.46
N LEU A 68 5.98 6.47 -3.73
CA LEU A 68 5.78 5.11 -3.20
C LEU A 68 5.55 4.10 -4.33
N LEU A 69 4.75 4.46 -5.32
CA LEU A 69 4.48 3.62 -6.49
C LEU A 69 5.76 3.38 -7.30
N LEU A 70 6.52 4.43 -7.64
CA LEU A 70 7.78 4.30 -8.35
C LEU A 70 8.77 3.44 -7.57
N LYS A 71 8.91 3.65 -6.26
CA LYS A 71 9.75 2.79 -5.41
C LYS A 71 9.28 1.34 -5.41
N PHE A 72 7.98 1.10 -5.41
CA PHE A 72 7.41 -0.24 -5.39
C PHE A 72 7.63 -0.99 -6.70
N ILE A 73 7.43 -0.34 -7.85
CA ILE A 73 7.58 -0.97 -9.17
C ILE A 73 9.04 -1.02 -9.64
N SER A 74 9.90 -0.10 -9.20
CA SER A 74 11.32 -0.10 -9.57
C SER A 74 12.11 -1.24 -8.93
N ASP A 75 11.58 -1.86 -7.87
CA ASP A 75 12.12 -3.12 -7.32
C ASP A 75 11.83 -4.33 -8.25
N SER A 76 11.14 -4.13 -9.39
CA SER A 76 10.98 -5.10 -10.47
C SER A 76 11.21 -4.42 -11.83
N ILE A 77 12.50 -4.33 -12.19
CA ILE A 77 13.04 -3.94 -13.50
C ILE A 77 12.53 -2.58 -14.01
N ILE A 78 13.21 -1.52 -13.59
CA ILE A 78 13.62 -0.46 -14.52
C ILE A 78 15.15 -0.40 -14.45
N THR A 79 15.78 -0.76 -15.56
CA THR A 79 17.22 -0.77 -15.76
C THR A 79 17.81 0.63 -15.62
N ASP A 80 18.85 0.69 -14.78
CA ASP A 80 19.89 1.70 -14.62
C ASP A 80 19.48 3.18 -14.68
N SER A 81 19.36 3.80 -13.50
CA SER A 81 20.45 4.64 -12.97
C SER A 81 19.97 5.62 -11.87
N GLN A 82 20.69 5.58 -10.75
CA GLN A 82 20.83 6.62 -9.71
C GLN A 82 19.71 6.76 -8.67
N GLY A 83 20.03 6.37 -7.44
CA GLY A 83 19.19 6.55 -6.26
C GLY A 83 19.20 7.99 -5.73
N PHE A 84 18.12 8.38 -5.03
CA PHE A 84 18.05 9.65 -4.32
C PHE A 84 17.39 9.51 -2.94
N ILE A 85 17.98 10.20 -1.96
CA ILE A 85 17.40 10.47 -0.64
C ILE A 85 16.45 11.66 -0.79
N VAL A 86 15.17 11.49 -0.45
CA VAL A 86 14.19 12.59 -0.45
C VAL A 86 13.80 12.88 1.00
N LYS A 87 14.35 13.98 1.54
CA LYS A 87 13.84 14.67 2.73
C LYS A 87 12.93 15.81 2.26
N GLN A 88 11.80 16.02 2.95
CA GLN A 88 11.00 17.23 2.76
C GLN A 88 11.78 18.43 3.33
N GLY A 89 11.86 19.49 2.53
CA GLY A 89 11.87 20.87 3.02
C GLY A 89 10.47 21.44 2.85
#